data_AF-A0BJ52-F1
#
_entry.id   AF-A0BJ52-F1
#
_cell.length_a   1.000
_cell.length_b   1.000
_cell.length_c   1.000
_cell.angle_alpha   90.00
_cell.angle_beta   90.00
_cell.angle_gamma   90.00
#
_symmetry.space_group_name_H-M   'P 1'
#
loop_
_entity.id
_entity.type
_entity.pdbx_description
1 polymer ?
#
loop_
_entity_poly.entity_id
_entity_poly.type
_entity_poly.pdbx_seq_one_letter_code
_entity_poly.pdbx_strand_id
1 'polypeptide(L)'
;MDSRTEFDGRIHFFEYFSLEKFEESLRNALQYSIGIITQQDRFIQYYQYSKEIAYLIEFCINLPYALKYNASYAEYFYGFFLSEQKQNNKVKRVLTLMLRIMIPYVLQKLHEYSNNPNQDRKKKIIQWLYRGFKLIDISMKFQYLLNDEQKSYAVFYYFIRQDLIRFKMESPYKYGMLFVYLGLKFLDFYFSKKNNNVQQKNQVIQAPKQVDAKNVQKYCPKCKRIPQIPSVLKTTGYVYCLECLQQMVIKNEITNHHIIKLF
;
A
#
# COMPACT_ATOMS: atom_id res chain seq x y z
N MET A 1 47.44 11.08 -11.88
CA MET A 1 46.22 10.33 -12.26
C MET A 1 45.17 10.63 -11.21
N ASP A 2 44.58 11.83 -11.26
CA ASP A 2 43.67 12.37 -10.23
C ASP A 2 42.40 12.93 -10.87
N SER A 3 41.62 12.07 -11.54
CA SER A 3 40.44 12.54 -12.28
C SER A 3 39.29 11.53 -12.34
N ARG A 4 39.02 10.82 -11.22
CA ARG A 4 37.86 9.90 -11.13
C ARG A 4 37.00 10.00 -9.86
N THR A 5 37.26 10.94 -8.96
CA THR A 5 36.45 11.09 -7.73
C THR A 5 36.13 12.54 -7.38
N GLU A 6 36.10 13.46 -8.34
CA GLU A 6 35.14 14.57 -8.22
C GLU A 6 33.77 13.93 -8.40
N PHE A 7 33.19 13.45 -7.30
CA PHE A 7 31.77 13.21 -7.21
C PHE A 7 31.12 14.55 -7.54
N ASP A 8 30.68 14.70 -8.80
CA ASP A 8 29.75 15.72 -9.22
C ASP A 8 28.70 15.77 -8.08
N GLY A 9 28.54 16.89 -7.37
CA GLY A 9 27.65 16.99 -6.21
C GLY A 9 26.16 16.77 -6.53
N ARG A 10 25.89 16.34 -7.76
CA ARG A 10 24.62 15.97 -8.35
C ARG A 10 24.20 14.59 -7.86
N ILE A 11 22.90 14.42 -7.78
CA ILE A 11 22.27 13.18 -7.35
C ILE A 11 21.92 12.39 -8.59
N HIS A 12 22.32 11.12 -8.64
CA HIS A 12 21.97 10.28 -9.78
C HIS A 12 20.51 9.82 -9.68
N PHE A 13 19.85 9.66 -10.84
CA PHE A 13 18.49 9.13 -10.95
C PHE A 13 18.26 7.91 -10.07
N PHE A 14 19.16 6.93 -10.13
CA PHE A 14 19.02 5.66 -9.39
C PHE A 14 19.12 5.85 -7.88
N GLU A 15 19.92 6.81 -7.41
CA GLU A 15 20.08 7.09 -5.99
C GLU A 15 18.81 7.72 -5.44
N TYR A 16 18.26 8.69 -6.16
CA TYR A 16 16.97 9.28 -5.82
C TYR A 16 15.84 8.24 -5.88
N PHE A 17 15.80 7.43 -6.95
CA PHE A 17 14.79 6.38 -7.09
C PHE A 17 14.88 5.38 -5.93
N SER A 18 16.08 5.06 -5.48
CA SER A 18 16.31 4.21 -4.32
C SER A 18 15.81 4.86 -3.02
N LEU A 19 15.94 6.18 -2.89
CA LEU A 19 15.36 6.95 -1.79
C LEU A 19 13.84 6.92 -1.78
N GLU A 20 13.19 7.21 -2.91
CA GLU A 20 11.73 7.20 -3.04
C GLU A 20 11.18 5.79 -2.74
N LYS A 21 11.84 4.76 -3.29
CA LYS A 21 11.45 3.36 -3.06
C LYS A 21 11.69 2.91 -1.63
N PHE A 22 12.71 3.43 -0.98
CA PHE A 22 12.94 3.16 0.43
C PHE A 22 11.82 3.73 1.29
N GLU A 23 11.40 4.98 1.04
CA GLU A 23 10.31 5.60 1.78
C GLU A 23 8.98 4.87 1.59
N GLU A 24 8.66 4.53 0.35
CA GLU A 24 7.47 3.74 0.02
C GLU A 24 7.49 2.37 0.70
N SER A 25 8.65 1.69 0.73
CA SER A 25 8.79 0.38 1.34
C SER A 25 8.63 0.42 2.85
N LEU A 26 9.20 1.41 3.54
CA LEU A 26 9.03 1.55 4.99
C LEU A 26 7.56 1.79 5.33
N ARG A 27 6.89 2.70 4.61
CA ARG A 27 5.48 3.02 4.81
C ARG A 27 4.60 1.78 4.66
N ASN A 28 4.78 1.02 3.59
CA ASN A 28 4.00 -0.19 3.34
C ASN A 28 4.22 -1.23 4.45
N ALA A 29 5.47 -1.39 4.89
CA ALA A 29 5.80 -2.32 5.97
C ALA A 29 5.22 -1.88 7.33
N LEU A 30 5.21 -0.58 7.63
CA LEU A 30 4.55 -0.02 8.81
C LEU A 30 3.03 -0.26 8.77
N GLN A 31 2.38 0.08 7.65
CA GLN A 31 0.94 -0.13 7.46
C GLN A 31 0.57 -1.61 7.65
N TYR A 32 1.38 -2.51 7.09
CA TYR A 32 1.18 -3.94 7.23
C TYR A 32 1.36 -4.42 8.67
N SER A 33 2.45 -4.00 9.33
CA SER A 33 2.76 -4.39 10.71
C SER A 33 1.65 -3.95 11.67
N ILE A 34 1.17 -2.71 11.51
CA ILE A 34 0.04 -2.18 12.31
C ILE A 34 -1.24 -2.92 11.96
N GLY A 35 -1.46 -3.26 10.69
CA GLY A 35 -2.58 -4.08 10.25
C GLY A 35 -2.63 -5.44 10.96
N ILE A 36 -1.49 -6.12 11.12
CA ILE A 36 -1.41 -7.38 11.87
C ILE A 36 -1.74 -7.16 13.35
N ILE A 37 -1.13 -6.15 13.97
CA ILE A 37 -1.33 -5.87 15.40
C ILE A 37 -2.80 -5.54 15.70
N THR A 38 -3.43 -4.76 14.83
CA THR A 38 -4.84 -4.33 14.98
C THR A 38 -5.84 -5.44 14.69
N GLN A 39 -5.46 -6.49 13.95
CA GLN A 39 -6.30 -7.67 13.73
C GLN A 39 -6.42 -8.59 14.94
N GLN A 40 -5.61 -8.40 15.98
CA GLN A 40 -5.74 -9.14 17.23
C GLN A 40 -7.03 -8.72 17.96
N ASP A 41 -7.77 -9.66 18.56
CA ASP A 41 -9.13 -9.44 19.11
C ASP A 41 -9.27 -8.21 20.03
N ARG A 42 -8.20 -7.85 20.74
CA ARG A 42 -8.16 -6.69 21.64
C ARG A 42 -8.17 -5.34 20.94
N PHE A 43 -7.80 -5.25 19.67
CA PHE A 43 -7.58 -3.99 18.95
C PHE A 43 -8.41 -3.84 17.67
N ILE A 44 -9.41 -4.70 17.45
CA ILE A 44 -10.27 -4.67 16.25
C ILE A 44 -10.91 -3.28 16.03
N GLN A 45 -11.26 -2.57 17.10
CA GLN A 45 -11.82 -1.21 17.02
C GLN A 45 -10.84 -0.20 16.37
N TYR A 46 -9.53 -0.42 16.50
CA TYR A 46 -8.49 0.43 15.94
C TYR A 46 -8.10 0.05 14.51
N TYR A 47 -8.62 -1.06 13.97
CA TYR A 47 -8.32 -1.50 12.61
C TYR A 47 -8.66 -0.42 11.56
N GLN A 48 -9.75 0.34 11.79
CA GLN A 48 -10.16 1.44 10.93
C GLN A 48 -9.12 2.57 10.84
N TYR A 49 -8.30 2.75 11.89
CA TYR A 49 -7.28 3.79 12.00
C TYR A 49 -5.87 3.29 11.70
N SER A 50 -5.72 2.04 11.25
CA SER A 50 -4.42 1.41 11.03
C SER A 50 -3.51 2.20 10.07
N LYS A 51 -4.10 2.81 9.03
CA LYS A 51 -3.36 3.65 8.07
C LYS A 51 -2.92 4.96 8.71
N GLU A 52 -3.82 5.62 9.42
CA GLU A 52 -3.61 6.90 10.09
C GLU A 52 -2.49 6.77 11.15
N ILE A 53 -2.50 5.67 11.91
CA ILE A 53 -1.44 5.36 12.87
C ILE A 53 -0.10 5.16 12.15
N ALA A 54 -0.07 4.47 11.01
CA ALA A 54 1.18 4.29 10.24
C ALA A 54 1.79 5.62 9.78
N TYR A 55 0.95 6.55 9.31
CA TYR A 55 1.40 7.90 8.93
C TYR A 55 1.89 8.71 10.13
N LEU A 56 1.24 8.56 11.29
CA LEU A 56 1.70 9.20 12.53
C LEU A 56 3.09 8.68 12.93
N ILE A 57 3.30 7.36 12.89
CA ILE A 57 4.61 6.76 13.17
C ILE A 57 5.66 7.25 12.16
N GLU A 58 5.35 7.27 10.87
CA GLU A 58 6.26 7.79 9.83
C GLU A 58 6.60 9.27 10.07
N PHE A 59 5.64 10.07 10.54
CA PHE A 59 5.87 11.45 10.95
C PHE A 59 6.80 11.55 12.16
N CYS A 60 6.56 10.75 13.20
CA CYS A 60 7.42 10.69 14.37
C CYS A 60 8.85 10.24 14.03
N ILE A 61 9.02 9.32 13.07
CA ILE A 61 10.34 8.91 12.59
C ILE A 61 11.01 10.07 11.86
N ASN A 62 10.31 10.79 10.98
CA ASN A 62 10.90 11.88 10.20
C ASN A 62 11.26 13.11 11.05
N LEU A 63 10.48 13.42 12.09
CA LEU A 63 10.63 14.63 12.89
C LEU A 63 12.04 14.84 13.51
N PRO A 64 12.68 13.86 14.18
CA PRO A 64 14.03 14.06 14.71
C PRO A 64 15.08 14.26 13.62
N TYR A 65 14.97 13.57 12.48
CA TYR A 65 15.91 13.74 11.36
C TYR A 65 15.76 15.11 10.70
N ALA A 66 14.51 15.55 10.55
CA ALA A 66 14.17 16.87 10.08
C ALA A 66 14.78 17.98 10.96
N LEU A 67 14.59 17.90 12.27
CA LEU A 67 15.04 18.94 13.20
C LEU A 67 16.57 18.99 13.35
N LYS A 68 17.25 17.84 13.28
CA LYS A 68 18.69 17.74 13.52
C LYS A 68 19.53 17.83 12.24
N TYR A 69 19.05 17.28 11.13
CA TYR A 69 19.83 17.08 9.90
C TYR A 69 19.24 17.77 8.67
N ASN A 70 18.11 18.48 8.79
CA ASN A 70 17.40 19.10 7.66
C ASN A 70 17.16 18.11 6.50
N ALA A 71 16.85 16.86 6.84
CA ALA A 71 16.70 15.76 5.90
C ALA A 71 15.57 14.84 6.39
N SER A 72 14.86 14.17 5.49
CA SER A 72 14.06 13.00 5.86
C SER A 72 14.95 11.87 6.33
N TYR A 73 14.39 10.86 7.00
CA TYR A 73 15.20 9.70 7.41
C TYR A 73 15.84 8.99 6.19
N ALA A 74 15.17 9.00 5.03
CA ALA A 74 15.67 8.38 3.81
C ALA A 74 16.75 9.24 3.15
N GLU A 75 16.56 10.56 3.10
CA GLU A 75 17.60 11.49 2.67
C GLU A 75 18.85 11.34 3.53
N TYR A 76 18.69 11.36 4.84
CA TYR A 76 19.78 11.12 5.78
C TYR A 76 20.45 9.77 5.51
N PHE A 77 19.68 8.69 5.34
CA PHE A 77 20.23 7.36 5.07
C PHE A 77 21.11 7.30 3.80
N TYR A 78 20.69 7.96 2.72
CA TYR A 78 21.45 8.01 1.47
C TYR A 78 22.52 9.13 1.44
N GLY A 79 22.65 9.91 2.51
CA GLY A 79 23.66 10.97 2.63
C GLY A 79 23.27 12.26 1.90
N PHE A 80 21.99 12.56 1.82
CA PHE A 80 21.45 13.79 1.24
C PHE A 80 20.92 14.73 2.32
N PHE A 81 21.06 16.03 2.09
CA PHE A 81 20.45 17.08 2.90
C PHE A 81 19.82 18.13 2.00
N LEU A 82 18.80 18.81 2.50
CA LEU A 82 18.21 19.94 1.80
C LEU A 82 19.19 21.10 1.81
N SER A 83 19.50 21.65 0.64
CA SER A 83 20.31 22.85 0.49
C SER A 83 19.70 23.97 1.32
N GLU A 84 20.48 24.55 2.23
CA GLU A 84 20.06 25.76 2.95
C GLU A 84 20.05 26.94 1.97
N GLN A 85 18.94 27.11 1.28
CA GLN A 85 18.73 28.24 0.39
C GLN A 85 18.48 29.51 1.22
N LYS A 86 19.53 30.11 1.80
CA LYS A 86 19.63 31.45 2.47
C LYS A 86 18.48 31.91 3.41
N GLN A 87 17.45 31.11 3.67
CA GLN A 87 16.27 31.51 4.44
C GLN A 87 16.25 30.78 5.78
N ASN A 88 16.45 31.60 6.81
CA ASN A 88 16.59 31.25 8.23
C ASN A 88 15.27 30.80 8.91
N ASN A 89 14.22 30.51 8.13
CA ASN A 89 12.89 30.29 8.69
C ASN A 89 12.67 28.80 9.01
N LYS A 90 12.94 28.42 10.26
CA LYS A 90 12.60 27.10 10.84
C LYS A 90 11.16 26.66 10.53
N VAL A 91 10.22 27.62 10.48
CA VAL A 91 8.81 27.37 10.14
C VAL A 91 8.62 26.85 8.72
N LYS A 92 9.32 27.42 7.72
CA LYS A 92 9.24 26.94 6.33
C LYS A 92 9.78 25.51 6.23
N ARG A 93 10.81 25.18 7.00
CA ARG A 93 11.41 23.83 7.04
C ARG A 93 10.39 22.80 7.54
N VAL A 94 9.79 23.06 8.70
CA VAL A 94 8.76 22.18 9.26
C VAL A 94 7.55 22.07 8.33
N LEU A 95 7.13 23.17 7.70
CA LEU A 95 6.02 23.17 6.74
C LEU A 95 6.32 22.29 5.52
N THR A 96 7.53 22.36 4.96
CA THR A 96 7.93 21.52 3.83
C THR A 96 7.89 20.03 4.19
N LEU A 97 8.35 19.69 5.38
CA LEU A 97 8.36 18.31 5.87
C LEU A 97 6.95 17.79 6.17
N MET A 98 6.10 18.65 6.74
CA MET A 98 4.67 18.37 6.90
C MET A 98 4.01 18.10 5.54
N LEU A 99 4.26 18.96 4.55
CA LEU A 99 3.73 18.77 3.19
C LEU A 99 4.20 17.46 2.56
N ARG A 100 5.45 17.04 2.81
CA ARG A 100 5.99 15.77 2.31
C ARG A 100 5.20 14.56 2.75
N ILE A 101 4.71 14.55 3.99
CA ILE A 101 3.95 13.43 4.56
C ILE A 101 2.46 13.59 4.27
N MET A 102 1.96 14.83 4.29
CA MET A 102 0.55 15.13 4.05
C MET A 102 0.14 14.91 2.59
N ILE A 103 0.97 15.26 1.61
CA ILE A 103 0.64 15.07 0.19
C ILE A 103 0.37 13.61 -0.17
N PRO A 104 1.25 12.63 0.12
CA PRO A 104 0.95 11.23 -0.21
C PRO A 104 -0.27 10.72 0.56
N TYR A 105 -0.49 11.15 1.80
CA TYR A 105 -1.70 10.83 2.55
C TYR A 105 -2.97 11.37 1.87
N VAL A 106 -2.97 12.65 1.48
CA VAL A 106 -4.09 13.28 0.77
C VAL A 106 -4.33 12.61 -0.57
N LEU A 107 -3.27 12.31 -1.34
CA LEU A 107 -3.38 11.57 -2.60
C LEU A 107 -3.97 10.17 -2.39
N GLN A 108 -3.59 9.48 -1.32
CA GLN A 108 -4.14 8.17 -0.98
C GLN A 108 -5.62 8.25 -0.60
N LYS A 109 -6.01 9.23 0.24
CA LYS A 109 -7.41 9.46 0.61
C LYS A 109 -8.26 9.88 -0.59
N LEU A 110 -7.72 10.70 -1.50
CA LEU A 110 -8.37 11.05 -2.76
C LEU A 110 -8.58 9.82 -3.64
N HIS A 111 -7.60 8.92 -3.72
CA HIS A 111 -7.74 7.67 -4.44
C HIS A 111 -8.79 6.73 -3.83
N GLU A 112 -8.83 6.61 -2.48
CA GLU A 112 -9.84 5.82 -1.76
C GLU A 112 -11.25 6.39 -1.98
N TYR A 113 -11.41 7.72 -1.88
CA TYR A 113 -12.66 8.40 -2.19
C TYR A 113 -13.06 8.22 -3.67
N SER A 114 -12.08 8.27 -4.58
CA SER A 114 -12.28 8.01 -6.00
C SER A 114 -12.69 6.56 -6.32
N ASN A 115 -12.58 5.61 -5.40
CA ASN A 115 -12.96 4.21 -5.64
C ASN A 115 -14.32 3.84 -5.04
N ASN A 116 -14.93 4.73 -4.24
CA ASN A 116 -16.23 4.49 -3.63
C ASN A 116 -17.35 4.47 -4.72
N PRO A 117 -18.25 3.48 -4.76
CA PRO A 117 -19.28 3.35 -5.80
C PRO A 117 -20.41 4.39 -5.75
N ASN A 118 -20.60 5.11 -4.63
CA ASN A 118 -21.85 5.85 -4.40
C ASN A 118 -21.93 7.30 -4.94
N GLN A 119 -20.94 7.81 -5.71
CA GLN A 119 -20.95 9.24 -6.12
C GLN A 119 -20.27 9.51 -7.48
N ASP A 120 -21.05 9.68 -8.56
CA ASP A 120 -20.53 9.62 -9.94
C ASP A 120 -19.91 10.92 -10.51
N ARG A 121 -20.44 12.12 -10.23
CA ARG A 121 -19.95 13.36 -10.86
C ARG A 121 -18.62 13.86 -10.28
N LYS A 122 -18.48 13.91 -8.94
CA LYS A 122 -17.24 14.36 -8.28
C LYS A 122 -16.07 13.37 -8.51
N LYS A 123 -16.39 12.08 -8.67
CA LYS A 123 -15.43 11.01 -8.93
C LYS A 123 -14.67 11.19 -10.24
N LYS A 124 -15.35 11.56 -11.32
CA LYS A 124 -14.70 11.81 -12.62
C LYS A 124 -13.65 12.92 -12.55
N ILE A 125 -13.97 14.02 -11.85
CA ILE A 125 -13.06 15.16 -11.68
C ILE A 125 -11.83 14.76 -10.84
N ILE A 126 -12.05 14.09 -9.71
CA ILE A 126 -10.96 13.66 -8.81
C ILE A 126 -10.07 12.63 -9.51
N GLN A 127 -10.66 11.67 -10.24
CA GLN A 127 -9.91 10.69 -11.00
C GLN A 127 -9.08 11.35 -12.11
N TRP A 128 -9.63 12.36 -12.79
CA TRP A 128 -8.91 13.11 -13.81
C TRP A 128 -7.76 13.91 -13.21
N LEU A 129 -7.96 14.57 -12.06
CA LEU A 129 -6.91 15.28 -11.33
C LEU A 129 -5.78 14.33 -10.90
N TYR A 130 -6.11 13.16 -10.33
CA TYR A 130 -5.11 12.17 -9.93
C TYR A 130 -4.31 11.64 -11.14
N ARG A 131 -5.00 11.32 -12.25
CA ARG A 131 -4.33 10.89 -13.49
C ARG A 131 -3.44 11.99 -14.06
N GLY A 132 -3.90 13.24 -14.05
CA GLY A 132 -3.14 14.40 -14.49
C GLY A 132 -1.87 14.58 -13.65
N PHE A 133 -1.98 14.55 -12.33
CA PHE A 133 -0.82 14.62 -11.42
C PHE A 133 0.19 13.50 -11.70
N LYS A 134 -0.29 12.27 -11.91
CA LYS A 134 0.57 11.12 -12.22
C LYS A 134 1.27 11.25 -13.58
N LEU A 135 0.59 11.79 -14.59
CA LEU A 135 1.20 12.05 -15.90
C LEU A 135 2.26 13.14 -15.82
N ILE A 136 2.02 14.21 -15.04
CA ILE A 136 3.01 15.27 -14.80
C ILE A 136 4.25 14.69 -14.10
N ASP A 137 4.06 13.82 -13.10
CA ASP A 137 5.17 13.14 -12.42
C ASP A 137 6.00 12.28 -13.38
N ILE A 138 5.34 11.43 -14.17
CA ILE A 138 6.02 10.61 -15.18
C ILE A 138 6.75 11.49 -16.21
N SER A 139 6.12 12.57 -16.66
CA SER A 139 6.69 13.48 -17.64
C SER A 139 7.95 14.17 -17.10
N MET A 140 7.95 14.62 -15.84
CA MET A 140 9.14 15.23 -15.22
C MET A 140 10.27 14.22 -15.05
N LYS A 141 9.95 12.99 -14.60
CA LYS A 141 10.93 11.90 -14.47
C LYS A 141 11.56 11.55 -15.82
N PHE A 142 10.75 11.56 -16.89
CA PHE A 142 11.20 11.33 -18.25
C PHE A 142 12.05 12.49 -18.80
N GLN A 143 11.66 13.74 -18.56
CA GLN A 143 12.46 14.91 -18.94
C GLN A 143 13.83 14.91 -18.27
N TYR A 144 13.89 14.57 -16.99
CA TYR A 144 15.15 14.45 -16.28
C TYR A 144 16.03 13.32 -16.82
N LEU A 145 15.44 12.17 -17.19
CA LEU A 145 16.18 11.08 -17.85
C LEU A 145 16.77 11.47 -19.21
N LEU A 146 16.12 12.40 -19.92
CA LEU A 146 16.56 12.87 -21.23
C LEU A 146 17.49 14.09 -21.17
N ASN A 147 17.43 14.87 -20.09
CA ASN A 147 18.15 16.13 -19.97
C ASN A 147 18.88 16.23 -18.63
N ASP A 148 20.19 15.99 -18.68
CA ASP A 148 21.10 16.03 -17.53
C ASP A 148 21.24 17.43 -16.87
N GLU A 149 20.72 18.50 -17.49
CA GLU A 149 20.79 19.85 -16.94
C GLU A 149 19.66 20.19 -15.95
N GLN A 150 18.60 19.39 -15.87
CA GLN A 150 17.50 19.67 -14.94
C GLN A 150 17.89 19.37 -13.48
N LYS A 151 17.75 20.37 -12.61
CA LYS A 151 18.12 20.28 -11.19
C LYS A 151 17.09 19.53 -10.32
N SER A 152 15.85 19.37 -10.79
CA SER A 152 14.74 18.85 -9.99
C SER A 152 14.01 17.71 -10.72
N TYR A 153 14.10 16.49 -10.17
CA TYR A 153 13.56 15.25 -10.76
C TYR A 153 12.09 14.97 -10.42
N ALA A 154 11.63 15.42 -9.25
CA ALA A 154 10.26 15.18 -8.78
C ALA A 154 9.45 16.48 -8.76
N VAL A 155 8.19 16.36 -9.17
CA VAL A 155 7.18 17.45 -9.15
C VAL A 155 7.14 18.11 -7.78
N PHE A 156 7.30 17.31 -6.73
CA PHE A 156 7.33 17.77 -5.35
C PHE A 156 8.49 18.73 -5.05
N TYR A 157 9.73 18.34 -5.36
CA TYR A 157 10.90 19.20 -5.14
C TYR A 157 10.88 20.43 -6.04
N TYR A 158 10.35 20.29 -7.27
CA TYR A 158 10.09 21.42 -8.15
C TYR A 158 9.10 22.42 -7.51
N PHE A 159 7.99 21.93 -6.96
CA PHE A 159 7.00 22.77 -6.27
C PHE A 159 7.57 23.46 -5.03
N ILE A 160 8.43 22.77 -4.30
CA ILE A 160 9.04 23.25 -3.06
C ILE A 160 10.27 24.12 -3.31
N ARG A 161 10.79 24.15 -4.55
CA ARG A 161 12.00 24.86 -4.96
C ARG A 161 13.20 24.58 -4.05
N GLN A 162 13.37 23.33 -3.64
CA GLN A 162 14.50 22.91 -2.82
C GLN A 162 15.43 22.00 -3.60
N ASP A 163 16.72 22.35 -3.53
CA ASP A 163 17.79 21.53 -4.08
C ASP A 163 18.29 20.57 -3.00
N LEU A 164 18.63 19.35 -3.39
CA LEU A 164 19.28 18.38 -2.51
C LEU A 164 20.80 18.42 -2.76
N ILE A 165 21.58 18.38 -1.69
CA ILE A 165 23.04 18.34 -1.75
C ILE A 165 23.53 17.03 -1.13
N ARG A 166 24.59 16.48 -1.72
CA ARG A 166 25.28 15.28 -1.24
C ARG A 166 26.29 15.61 -0.14
N PHE A 167 26.29 14.83 0.94
CA PHE A 167 27.32 14.85 1.98
C PHE A 167 27.98 13.47 2.14
N LYS A 168 29.26 13.46 2.50
CA LYS A 168 29.99 12.24 2.80
C LYS A 168 29.66 11.77 4.23
N MET A 169 28.73 10.83 4.35
CA MET A 169 28.46 10.19 5.64
C MET A 169 29.57 9.23 6.06
N GLU A 170 30.24 9.53 7.17
CA GLU A 170 31.24 8.64 7.81
C GLU A 170 30.69 7.86 9.02
N SER A 171 29.39 7.99 9.34
CA SER A 171 28.84 7.42 10.58
C SER A 171 28.50 5.91 10.50
N PRO A 172 28.74 5.13 11.58
CA PRO A 172 28.48 3.68 11.62
C PRO A 172 26.99 3.30 11.56
N TYR A 173 26.08 4.26 11.72
CA TYR A 173 24.62 4.06 11.68
C TYR A 173 24.09 3.75 10.27
N LYS A 174 24.91 3.94 9.23
CA LYS A 174 24.58 3.57 7.84
C LYS A 174 24.19 2.10 7.71
N TYR A 175 24.86 1.21 8.44
CA TYR A 175 24.57 -0.21 8.41
C TYR A 175 23.28 -0.56 9.16
N GLY A 176 22.98 0.14 10.26
CA GLY A 176 21.78 -0.11 11.06
C GLY A 176 20.49 0.08 10.26
N MET A 177 20.37 1.19 9.53
CA MET A 177 19.20 1.45 8.68
C MET A 177 19.13 0.50 7.47
N LEU A 178 20.28 0.02 6.98
CA LEU A 178 20.32 -0.99 5.92
C LEU A 178 19.78 -2.34 6.42
N PHE A 179 20.12 -2.74 7.65
CA PHE A 179 19.54 -3.92 8.29
C PHE A 179 18.04 -3.77 8.52
N VAL A 180 17.57 -2.58 8.93
CA VAL A 180 16.12 -2.29 9.03
C VAL A 180 15.45 -2.43 7.67
N TYR A 181 16.00 -1.82 6.62
CA TYR A 181 15.44 -1.94 5.26
C TYR A 181 15.38 -3.39 4.79
N LEU A 182 16.49 -4.13 4.93
CA LEU A 182 16.60 -5.51 4.48
C LEU A 182 15.65 -6.42 5.29
N GLY A 183 15.50 -6.15 6.59
CA GLY A 183 14.51 -6.79 7.45
C GLY A 183 13.08 -6.51 6.99
N LEU A 184 12.74 -5.26 6.66
CA LEU A 184 11.41 -4.91 6.17
C LEU A 184 11.12 -5.50 4.78
N LYS A 185 12.11 -5.55 3.89
CA LYS A 185 11.98 -6.21 2.58
C LYS A 185 11.82 -7.72 2.71
N PHE A 186 12.55 -8.34 3.64
CA PHE A 186 12.37 -9.74 3.97
C PHE A 186 10.96 -10.00 4.52
N LEU A 187 10.46 -9.15 5.42
CA LEU A 187 9.09 -9.25 5.93
C LEU A 187 8.07 -9.10 4.81
N ASP A 188 8.20 -8.08 3.97
CA ASP A 188 7.31 -7.86 2.82
C ASP A 188 7.31 -9.06 1.87
N PHE A 189 8.48 -9.61 1.52
CA PHE A 189 8.58 -10.84 0.73
C PHE A 189 7.93 -12.05 1.41
N TYR A 190 8.27 -12.28 2.68
CA TYR A 190 7.78 -13.42 3.46
C TYR A 190 6.24 -13.40 3.57
N PHE A 191 5.67 -12.22 3.80
CA PHE A 191 4.24 -12.05 3.97
C PHE A 191 3.47 -11.87 2.66
N SER A 192 4.06 -11.27 1.62
CA SER A 192 3.49 -11.22 0.28
C SER A 192 3.24 -12.63 -0.26
N LYS A 193 4.17 -13.56 -0.01
CA LYS A 193 3.97 -14.99 -0.33
C LYS A 193 2.79 -15.61 0.41
N LYS A 194 2.52 -15.20 1.65
CA LYS A 194 1.37 -15.67 2.44
C LYS A 194 0.06 -15.04 1.97
N ASN A 195 0.05 -13.74 1.67
CA ASN A 195 -1.14 -13.01 1.22
C ASN A 195 -1.58 -13.39 -0.20
N ASN A 196 -0.67 -13.64 -1.14
CA ASN A 196 -1.03 -14.11 -2.49
C ASN A 196 -1.75 -15.47 -2.43
N ASN A 197 -1.36 -16.35 -1.50
CA ASN A 197 -2.03 -17.62 -1.25
C ASN A 197 -3.41 -17.46 -0.56
N VAL A 198 -3.64 -16.37 0.18
CA VAL A 198 -4.92 -16.06 0.82
C VAL A 198 -5.88 -15.34 -0.14
N GLN A 199 -5.38 -14.42 -0.98
CA GLN A 199 -6.19 -13.74 -2.00
C GLN A 199 -6.62 -14.68 -3.14
N GLN A 200 -5.80 -15.67 -3.52
CA GLN A 200 -6.26 -16.74 -4.41
C GLN A 200 -7.36 -17.61 -3.79
N LYS A 201 -7.41 -17.73 -2.45
CA LYS A 201 -8.47 -18.46 -1.74
C LYS A 201 -9.73 -17.63 -1.48
N ASN A 202 -9.61 -16.31 -1.42
CA ASN A 202 -10.72 -15.38 -1.30
C ASN A 202 -11.13 -14.83 -2.67
N GLN A 203 -11.45 -15.72 -3.62
CA GLN A 203 -12.35 -15.31 -4.69
C GLN A 203 -13.63 -14.83 -4.02
N VAL A 204 -14.02 -13.60 -4.32
CA VAL A 204 -15.28 -13.01 -3.86
C VAL A 204 -16.40 -13.90 -4.40
N ILE A 205 -16.86 -14.83 -3.58
CA ILE A 205 -18.08 -15.58 -3.83
C ILE A 205 -19.15 -14.49 -3.89
N GLN A 206 -19.65 -14.21 -5.10
CA GLN A 206 -20.78 -13.32 -5.29
C GLN A 206 -21.86 -13.79 -4.32
N ALA A 207 -22.44 -12.86 -3.55
CA ALA A 207 -23.52 -13.20 -2.63
C ALA A 207 -24.55 -14.02 -3.44
N PRO A 208 -24.87 -15.26 -3.02
CA PRO A 208 -25.79 -16.09 -3.75
C PRO A 208 -27.08 -15.28 -3.97
N LYS A 209 -27.59 -15.26 -5.21
CA LYS A 209 -28.88 -14.64 -5.50
C LYS A 209 -29.86 -15.15 -4.45
N GLN A 210 -30.46 -14.24 -3.68
CA GLN A 210 -31.42 -14.62 -2.65
C GLN A 210 -32.59 -15.29 -3.36
N VAL A 211 -32.64 -16.61 -3.29
CA VAL A 211 -33.80 -17.38 -3.74
C VAL A 211 -34.86 -17.14 -2.68
N ASP A 212 -36.04 -16.69 -3.11
CA ASP A 212 -37.17 -16.41 -2.23
C ASP A 212 -37.38 -17.55 -1.24
N ALA A 213 -37.24 -17.25 0.05
CA ALA A 213 -37.33 -18.20 1.17
C ALA A 213 -38.71 -18.89 1.32
N LYS A 214 -39.64 -18.67 0.38
CA LYS A 214 -40.99 -19.23 0.39
C LYS A 214 -41.08 -20.65 -0.14
N ASN A 215 -40.07 -21.16 -0.84
CA ASN A 215 -40.02 -22.54 -1.36
C ASN A 215 -38.78 -23.32 -0.88
N VAL A 216 -38.42 -23.18 0.41
CA VAL A 216 -37.38 -24.03 1.00
C VAL A 216 -37.91 -25.48 1.03
N GLN A 217 -37.38 -26.31 0.14
CA GLN A 217 -37.71 -27.72 0.07
C GLN A 217 -37.46 -28.37 1.44
N LYS A 218 -38.51 -28.96 2.03
CA LYS A 218 -38.45 -29.63 3.36
C LYS A 218 -37.58 -30.91 3.37
N TYR A 219 -37.09 -31.33 2.22
CA TYR A 219 -36.40 -32.60 2.02
C TYR A 219 -35.02 -32.37 1.43
N CYS A 220 -34.05 -33.17 1.86
CA CYS A 220 -32.71 -33.19 1.31
C CYS A 220 -32.76 -33.57 -0.19
N PRO A 221 -32.14 -32.82 -1.12
CA PRO A 221 -32.17 -33.13 -2.55
C PRO A 221 -31.55 -34.49 -2.92
N LYS A 222 -30.59 -34.96 -2.12
CA LYS A 222 -29.83 -36.20 -2.39
C LYS A 222 -30.56 -37.45 -1.90
N CYS A 223 -31.00 -37.46 -0.64
CA CYS A 223 -31.63 -38.64 -0.03
C CYS A 223 -33.16 -38.55 0.05
N LYS A 224 -33.78 -37.41 -0.29
CA LYS A 224 -35.22 -37.13 -0.22
C LYS A 224 -35.85 -37.34 1.18
N ARG A 225 -35.03 -37.40 2.23
CA ARG A 225 -35.46 -37.48 3.64
C ARG A 225 -35.45 -36.11 4.30
N ILE A 226 -36.19 -35.98 5.40
CA ILE A 226 -36.11 -34.79 6.26
C ILE A 226 -34.73 -34.78 6.93
N PRO A 227 -33.95 -33.69 6.82
CA PRO A 227 -32.61 -33.63 7.40
C PRO A 227 -32.66 -33.63 8.93
N GLN A 228 -31.95 -34.55 9.57
CA GLN A 228 -31.78 -34.59 11.03
C GLN A 228 -30.89 -33.43 11.51
N ILE A 229 -29.80 -33.16 10.78
CA ILE A 229 -28.91 -32.01 10.99
C ILE A 229 -28.87 -31.21 9.68
N PRO A 230 -29.68 -30.15 9.55
CA PRO A 230 -29.74 -29.35 8.34
C PRO A 230 -28.44 -28.56 8.14
N SER A 231 -27.82 -28.73 6.98
CA SER A 231 -26.62 -27.99 6.58
C SER A 231 -26.86 -27.30 5.24
N VAL A 232 -26.57 -26.00 5.18
CA VAL A 232 -26.84 -25.18 3.99
C VAL A 232 -25.57 -25.02 3.16
N LEU A 233 -25.65 -25.34 1.87
CA LEU A 233 -24.57 -25.05 0.93
C LEU A 233 -24.67 -23.58 0.50
N LYS A 234 -23.66 -22.77 0.86
CA LYS A 234 -23.67 -21.32 0.60
C LYS A 234 -23.79 -20.95 -0.89
N THR A 235 -23.33 -21.81 -1.80
CA THR A 235 -23.37 -21.52 -3.24
C THR A 235 -24.75 -21.70 -3.85
N THR A 236 -25.55 -22.66 -3.36
CA THR A 236 -26.84 -23.01 -3.97
C THR A 236 -28.05 -22.68 -3.10
N GLY A 237 -27.86 -22.41 -1.81
CA GLY A 237 -28.95 -22.15 -0.87
C GLY A 237 -29.82 -23.36 -0.53
N TYR A 238 -29.44 -24.58 -0.94
CA TYR A 238 -30.16 -25.81 -0.63
C TYR A 238 -29.75 -26.37 0.74
N VAL A 239 -30.72 -26.97 1.43
CA VAL A 239 -30.51 -27.66 2.71
C VAL A 239 -30.28 -29.15 2.45
N TYR A 240 -29.13 -29.66 2.89
CA TYR A 240 -28.77 -31.09 2.81
C TYR A 240 -28.71 -31.70 4.22
N CYS A 241 -28.74 -33.03 4.29
CA CYS A 241 -28.25 -33.75 5.48
C CYS A 241 -26.73 -33.60 5.56
N LEU A 242 -26.20 -33.38 6.76
CA LEU A 242 -24.75 -33.27 7.00
C LEU A 242 -23.94 -34.42 6.37
N GLU A 243 -24.38 -35.66 6.55
CA GLU A 243 -23.73 -36.85 5.97
C GLU A 243 -23.71 -36.84 4.44
N CYS A 244 -24.83 -36.46 3.81
CA CYS A 244 -24.94 -36.36 2.35
C CYS A 244 -23.99 -35.28 1.80
N LEU A 245 -23.89 -34.16 2.52
CA LEU A 245 -23.02 -33.05 2.17
C LEU A 245 -21.54 -33.46 2.28
N GLN A 246 -21.15 -34.13 3.37
CA GLN A 246 -19.80 -34.66 3.54
C GLN A 246 -19.42 -35.65 2.43
N GLN A 247 -20.33 -36.57 2.07
CA GLN A 247 -20.10 -37.49 0.96
C GLN A 247 -19.94 -36.77 -0.38
N MET A 248 -20.68 -35.68 -0.64
CA MET A 248 -20.53 -34.88 -1.86
C MET A 248 -19.20 -34.13 -1.91
N VAL A 249 -18.73 -33.61 -0.77
CA VAL A 249 -17.41 -32.96 -0.68
C VAL A 249 -16.30 -33.96 -0.93
N ILE A 250 -16.36 -35.13 -0.30
CA ILE A 250 -15.34 -36.19 -0.43
C ILE A 250 -15.27 -36.73 -1.87
N LYS A 251 -16.41 -36.84 -2.56
CA LYS A 251 -16.47 -37.33 -3.95
C LYS A 251 -16.20 -36.24 -5.01
N ASN A 252 -15.87 -35.00 -4.60
CA ASN A 252 -15.72 -33.85 -5.50
C ASN A 252 -16.94 -33.60 -6.43
N GLU A 253 -18.15 -34.01 -6.02
CA GLU A 253 -19.37 -33.85 -6.84
C GLU A 253 -19.85 -32.39 -6.90
N ILE A 254 -19.35 -31.52 -6.01
CA ILE A 254 -19.80 -30.13 -5.86
C ILE A 254 -19.25 -29.22 -6.96
N THR A 255 -18.07 -29.54 -7.53
CA THR A 255 -17.51 -28.79 -8.67
C THR A 255 -18.23 -29.07 -9.98
N ASN A 256 -18.77 -30.28 -10.16
CA ASN A 256 -19.44 -30.70 -11.39
C ASN A 256 -20.88 -30.20 -11.51
N HIS A 257 -21.55 -29.89 -10.39
CA HIS A 257 -22.94 -29.43 -10.41
C HIS A 257 -23.15 -28.00 -10.96
N HIS A 258 -22.08 -27.24 -11.23
CA HIS A 258 -22.17 -25.97 -11.96
C HIS A 258 -22.25 -26.14 -13.49
N ILE A 259 -22.05 -27.35 -14.03
CA ILE A 259 -22.01 -27.59 -15.50
C ILE A 259 -23.34 -28.17 -16.03
N ILE A 260 -24.21 -28.76 -15.20
CA ILE A 260 -25.31 -29.63 -15.69
C ILE A 260 -26.73 -29.02 -15.53
N LYS A 261 -26.88 -27.70 -15.36
CA LYS A 261 -28.23 -27.06 -15.39
C LYS A 261 -28.28 -25.80 -16.24
N LEU A 262 -27.87 -25.93 -17.50
CA LEU A 262 -28.15 -24.97 -18.57
C LEU A 262 -28.87 -25.61 -19.78
N PHE A 263 -29.66 -26.66 -19.55
CA PHE A 263 -30.66 -27.14 -20.48
C PHE A 263 -31.96 -27.42 -19.73
#